data_AF-K6FN37-F1
#
_entry.id   AF-K6FN37-F1
#
_cell.length_a   1.000
_cell.length_b   1.000
_cell.length_c   1.000
_cell.angle_alpha   90.00
_cell.angle_beta   90.00
_cell.angle_gamma   90.00
#
_symmetry.space_group_name_H-M   'P 1'
#
loop_
_entity.id
_entity.type
_entity.pdbx_description
1 polymer ?
#
loop_
_entity_poly.entity_id
_entity_poly.type
_entity_poly.pdbx_seq_one_letter_code
_entity_poly.pdbx_strand_id
1 'polypeptide(L)'
;MPGRMLWLALAMAAFLAGCFAPRAETLARGWRPDGPAGLTLSQLLALSPGIKATTWESFAGPAGATDVRLTAEYGVGRLASACPGLTAGQEAAARAFLVLGLTVTPAGQVDFAYAEARGYAASGAWRSTPLDIGVVADLVAKAAVLPCAAFTLPKGS
;
A
#
# COMPACT_ATOMS: atom_id res chain seq x y z
N MET A 1 3.81 -15.09 -52.92
CA MET A 1 2.93 -15.08 -51.73
C MET A 1 3.74 -14.65 -50.49
N PRO A 2 4.00 -13.34 -50.25
CA PRO A 2 4.84 -12.89 -49.13
C PRO A 2 4.06 -12.54 -47.85
N GLY A 3 2.71 -12.53 -47.90
CA GLY A 3 1.87 -12.05 -46.80
C GLY A 3 1.82 -12.97 -45.57
N ARG A 4 2.10 -14.27 -45.68
CA ARG A 4 1.96 -15.22 -44.55
C ARG A 4 3.12 -15.19 -43.55
N MET A 5 4.32 -14.82 -43.98
CA MET A 5 5.50 -14.79 -43.09
C MET A 5 5.51 -13.59 -42.14
N LEU A 6 4.89 -12.47 -42.52
CA LEU A 6 4.84 -11.27 -41.68
C LEU A 6 3.93 -11.45 -40.44
N TRP A 7 2.88 -12.25 -40.54
CA TRP A 7 1.95 -12.53 -39.44
C TRP A 7 2.55 -13.43 -38.36
N LEU A 8 3.38 -14.41 -38.75
CA LEU A 8 4.08 -15.28 -37.79
C LEU A 8 5.12 -14.51 -36.97
N ALA A 9 5.81 -13.54 -37.58
CA ALA A 9 6.76 -12.69 -36.86
C ALA A 9 6.07 -11.75 -35.85
N LEU A 10 4.90 -11.19 -36.19
CA LEU A 10 4.14 -10.33 -35.28
C LEU A 10 3.54 -11.10 -34.09
N ALA A 11 3.05 -12.32 -34.32
CA ALA A 11 2.50 -13.16 -33.25
C ALA A 11 3.57 -13.62 -32.24
N MET A 12 4.80 -13.87 -32.71
CA MET A 12 5.90 -14.31 -31.85
C MET A 12 6.47 -13.16 -31.00
N ALA A 13 6.46 -11.92 -31.50
CA ALA A 13 6.86 -10.74 -30.74
C ALA A 13 5.86 -10.41 -29.60
N ALA A 14 4.56 -10.64 -29.81
CA ALA A 14 3.54 -10.44 -28.78
C ALA A 14 3.65 -11.46 -27.63
N PHE A 15 4.04 -12.70 -27.95
CA PHE A 15 4.23 -13.76 -26.94
C PHE A 15 5.46 -13.54 -26.06
N LEU A 16 6.53 -12.95 -26.61
CA LEU A 16 7.74 -12.66 -25.86
C LEU A 16 7.63 -11.40 -24.99
N ALA A 17 6.78 -10.43 -25.36
CA ALA A 17 6.53 -9.25 -24.54
C ALA A 17 5.74 -9.57 -23.25
N GLY A 18 4.91 -10.61 -23.25
CA GLY A 18 4.09 -11.00 -22.10
C GLY A 18 4.85 -11.69 -20.95
N CYS A 19 6.01 -12.30 -21.23
CA CYS A 19 6.80 -13.01 -20.20
C CYS A 19 7.75 -12.10 -19.40
N PHE A 20 8.00 -10.87 -19.88
CA PHE A 20 8.98 -9.96 -19.27
C PHE A 20 8.37 -8.65 -18.78
N ALA A 21 7.04 -8.46 -18.90
CA ALA A 21 6.36 -7.35 -18.26
C ALA A 21 6.62 -7.41 -16.74
N PRO A 22 7.09 -6.31 -16.11
CA PRO A 22 7.27 -6.28 -14.67
C PRO A 22 5.96 -6.67 -13.99
N ARG A 23 6.02 -7.57 -13.00
CA ARG A 23 4.84 -7.89 -12.18
C ARG A 23 4.24 -6.60 -11.64
N ALA A 24 2.91 -6.49 -11.59
CA ALA A 24 2.22 -5.32 -11.08
C ALA A 24 2.75 -4.86 -9.70
N GLU A 25 3.08 -5.81 -8.82
CA GLU A 25 3.74 -5.53 -7.55
C GLU A 25 5.06 -4.76 -7.71
N THR A 26 5.90 -5.12 -8.69
CA THR A 26 7.16 -4.42 -8.98
C THR A 26 6.91 -2.99 -9.43
N LEU A 27 5.88 -2.76 -10.26
CA LEU A 27 5.48 -1.42 -10.70
C LEU A 27 4.97 -0.59 -9.51
N ALA A 28 4.12 -1.16 -8.67
CA ALA A 28 3.60 -0.51 -7.46
C ALA A 28 4.73 -0.17 -6.46
N ARG A 29 5.67 -1.09 -6.24
CA ARG A 29 6.86 -0.87 -5.40
C ARG A 29 7.77 0.23 -5.94
N GLY A 30 7.89 0.32 -7.25
CA GLY A 30 8.71 1.28 -7.99
C GLY A 30 8.01 2.61 -8.28
N TRP A 31 6.71 2.72 -8.00
CA TRP A 31 5.93 3.93 -8.22
C TRP A 31 6.55 5.11 -7.46
N ARG A 32 6.63 6.27 -8.11
CA ARG A 32 7.23 7.49 -7.56
C ARG A 32 6.14 8.55 -7.41
N PRO A 33 5.55 8.72 -6.22
CA PRO A 33 4.41 9.62 -6.06
C PRO A 33 4.76 11.10 -6.26
N ASP A 34 6.02 11.48 -6.00
CA ASP A 34 6.55 12.84 -6.18
C ASP A 34 7.18 13.05 -7.57
N GLY A 35 6.79 12.24 -8.55
CA GLY A 35 7.26 12.31 -9.92
C GLY A 35 8.60 11.60 -10.20
N PRO A 36 9.13 11.70 -11.45
CA PRO A 36 10.24 10.87 -11.92
C PRO A 36 11.55 10.99 -11.13
N ALA A 37 11.82 12.16 -10.54
CA ALA A 37 12.99 12.40 -9.70
C ALA A 37 12.80 12.00 -8.23
N GLY A 38 11.56 11.71 -7.82
CA GLY A 38 11.20 11.33 -6.46
C GLY A 38 11.69 9.93 -6.06
N LEU A 39 11.52 9.63 -4.78
CA LEU A 39 11.76 8.31 -4.22
C LEU A 39 10.65 7.34 -4.64
N THR A 40 11.01 6.06 -4.76
CA THR A 40 10.00 5.01 -4.97
C THR A 40 9.17 4.80 -3.71
N LEU A 41 7.95 4.29 -3.84
CA LEU A 41 7.08 3.98 -2.72
C LEU A 41 7.78 3.05 -1.72
N SER A 42 8.55 2.06 -2.20
CA SER A 42 9.32 1.18 -1.31
C SER A 42 10.38 1.94 -0.51
N GLN A 43 11.05 2.93 -1.11
CA GLN A 43 12.01 3.78 -0.41
C GLN A 43 11.31 4.69 0.61
N LEU A 44 10.17 5.27 0.25
CA LEU A 44 9.37 6.10 1.15
C LEU A 44 8.91 5.31 2.39
N LEU A 45 8.44 4.08 2.20
CA LEU A 45 8.04 3.20 3.31
C LEU A 45 9.21 2.84 4.22
N ALA A 46 10.39 2.57 3.66
CA ALA A 46 11.60 2.29 4.44
C ALA A 46 12.06 3.50 5.27
N LEU A 47 11.78 4.72 4.79
CA LEU A 47 12.10 5.97 5.49
C LEU A 47 10.97 6.45 6.42
N SER A 48 9.78 5.86 6.34
CA SER A 48 8.64 6.30 7.13
C SER A 48 8.81 5.91 8.61
N PRO A 49 8.61 6.86 9.53
CA PRO A 49 8.87 6.63 10.94
C PRO A 49 7.87 5.64 11.54
N GLY A 50 8.41 4.57 12.13
CA GLY A 50 7.64 3.62 12.92
C GLY A 50 7.13 2.41 12.14
N ILE A 51 7.33 2.33 10.83
CA ILE A 51 7.09 1.08 10.08
C ILE A 51 8.13 0.05 10.49
N LYS A 52 7.68 -1.15 10.90
CA LYS A 52 8.55 -2.28 11.28
C LYS A 52 8.60 -3.38 10.22
N ALA A 53 7.54 -3.54 9.44
CA ALA A 53 7.43 -4.57 8.41
C ALA A 53 6.43 -4.14 7.35
N THR A 54 6.63 -4.63 6.12
CA THR A 54 5.70 -4.43 5.00
C THR A 54 5.45 -5.74 4.28
N THR A 55 4.19 -6.02 3.97
CA THR A 55 3.75 -7.15 3.16
C THR A 55 3.05 -6.62 1.91
N TRP A 56 3.24 -7.31 0.79
CA TRP A 56 2.66 -6.94 -0.50
C TRP A 56 1.93 -8.13 -1.08
N GLU A 57 0.76 -7.87 -1.63
CA GLU A 57 -0.11 -8.87 -2.23
C GLU A 57 -0.68 -8.30 -3.53
N SER A 58 -0.89 -9.14 -4.52
CA SER A 58 -1.48 -8.75 -5.80
C SER A 58 -2.71 -9.60 -6.09
N PHE A 59 -3.76 -8.97 -6.61
CA PHE A 59 -5.05 -9.58 -6.90
C PHE A 59 -5.51 -9.17 -8.30
N ALA A 60 -6.25 -10.04 -8.99
CA ALA A 60 -6.88 -9.67 -10.25
C ALA A 60 -7.92 -8.57 -9.98
N GLY A 61 -7.75 -7.42 -10.64
CA GLY A 61 -8.67 -6.29 -10.59
C GLY A 61 -9.63 -6.28 -11.79
N PRO A 62 -10.58 -5.33 -11.84
CA PRO A 62 -11.49 -5.20 -12.96
C PRO A 62 -10.76 -4.78 -14.25
N ALA A 63 -11.37 -5.09 -15.41
CA ALA A 63 -10.88 -4.68 -16.73
C ALA A 63 -9.42 -5.07 -17.04
N GLY A 64 -8.92 -6.16 -16.44
CA GLY A 64 -7.55 -6.63 -16.63
C GLY A 64 -6.49 -5.86 -15.84
N ALA A 65 -6.90 -4.91 -15.00
CA ALA A 65 -5.99 -4.29 -14.03
C ALA A 65 -5.58 -5.30 -12.95
N THR A 66 -4.52 -4.97 -12.22
CA THR A 66 -4.08 -5.71 -11.02
C THR A 66 -4.14 -4.81 -9.81
N ASP A 67 -4.89 -5.22 -8.79
CA ASP A 67 -4.90 -4.51 -7.51
C ASP A 67 -3.74 -5.01 -6.66
N VAL A 68 -2.89 -4.07 -6.22
CA VAL A 68 -1.76 -4.33 -5.33
C VAL A 68 -2.09 -3.77 -3.96
N ARG A 69 -2.12 -4.65 -2.95
CA ARG A 69 -2.30 -4.27 -1.56
C ARG A 69 -0.96 -4.28 -0.85
N LEU A 70 -0.59 -3.12 -0.32
CA LEU A 70 0.47 -2.98 0.66
C LEU A 70 -0.14 -2.99 2.06
N THR A 71 0.44 -3.78 2.97
CA THR A 71 0.18 -3.69 4.40
C THR A 71 1.48 -3.36 5.11
N ALA A 72 1.55 -2.20 5.77
CA ALA A 72 2.68 -1.79 6.59
C ALA A 72 2.31 -1.87 8.07
N GLU A 73 3.01 -2.71 8.84
CA GLU A 73 2.83 -2.81 10.28
C GLU A 73 3.70 -1.77 10.99
N TYR A 74 3.12 -1.09 11.98
CA TYR A 74 3.79 -0.08 12.78
C TYR A 74 4.17 -0.60 14.17
N GLY A 75 5.28 -0.09 14.70
CA GLY A 75 5.69 -0.27 16.09
C GLY A 75 4.87 0.62 17.02
N VAL A 76 3.82 0.08 17.62
CA VAL A 76 2.84 0.85 18.42
C VAL A 76 3.48 1.64 19.56
N GLY A 77 4.45 1.05 20.28
CA GLY A 77 5.03 1.69 21.47
C GLY A 77 5.71 3.05 21.21
N ARG A 78 6.27 3.27 20.02
CA ARG A 78 6.93 4.54 19.66
C ARG A 78 5.92 5.61 19.24
N LEU A 79 4.85 5.23 18.56
CA LEU A 79 3.89 6.18 17.99
C LEU A 79 2.73 6.50 18.93
N ALA A 80 2.37 5.56 19.82
CA ALA A 80 1.30 5.79 20.79
C ALA A 80 1.63 6.90 21.80
N SER A 81 2.92 7.16 22.08
CA SER A 81 3.32 8.24 22.99
C SER A 81 3.09 9.65 22.43
N ALA A 82 2.95 9.79 21.11
CA ALA A 82 2.59 11.05 20.45
C ALA A 82 1.06 11.31 20.44
N CYS A 83 0.27 10.34 20.91
CA CYS A 83 -1.19 10.45 20.95
C CYS A 83 -1.70 10.91 22.31
N PRO A 84 -2.91 11.50 22.36
CA PRO A 84 -3.61 11.72 23.62
C PRO A 84 -3.69 10.42 24.43
N GLY A 85 -3.56 10.54 25.74
CA GLY A 85 -3.70 9.41 26.66
C GLY A 85 -5.07 8.74 26.55
N LEU A 86 -5.14 7.48 26.96
CA LEU A 86 -6.38 6.70 26.94
C LEU A 86 -7.41 7.32 27.89
N THR A 87 -8.66 7.43 27.42
CA THR A 87 -9.79 7.79 28.28
C THR A 87 -10.50 6.54 28.82
N ALA A 88 -11.43 6.73 29.77
CA ALA A 88 -12.31 5.66 30.21
C ALA A 88 -13.02 5.02 29.00
N GLY A 89 -13.13 3.69 29.00
CA GLY A 89 -13.70 2.92 27.89
C GLY A 89 -12.76 2.66 26.70
N GLN A 90 -11.51 3.12 26.76
CA GLN A 90 -10.51 2.87 25.71
C GLN A 90 -9.40 1.95 26.19
N GLU A 91 -8.74 1.29 25.24
CA GLU A 91 -7.53 0.51 25.44
C GLU A 91 -6.50 0.78 24.34
N ALA A 92 -5.24 0.48 24.60
CA ALA A 92 -4.18 0.62 23.61
C ALA A 92 -4.26 -0.49 22.55
N ALA A 93 -3.95 -0.15 21.31
CA ALA A 93 -3.72 -1.16 20.28
C ALA A 93 -2.45 -1.97 20.61
N ALA A 94 -2.53 -3.29 20.44
CA ALA A 94 -1.37 -4.19 20.45
C ALA A 94 -0.66 -4.22 19.09
N ARG A 95 -1.40 -4.00 17.99
CA ARG A 95 -0.88 -3.93 16.62
C ARG A 95 -1.59 -2.82 15.85
N ALA A 96 -0.85 -2.14 14.98
CA ALA A 96 -1.39 -1.11 14.10
C ALA A 96 -0.82 -1.24 12.70
N PHE A 97 -1.64 -0.96 11.69
CA PHE A 97 -1.30 -1.15 10.29
C PHE A 97 -1.79 0.01 9.44
N LEU A 98 -0.99 0.37 8.45
CA LEU A 98 -1.45 1.07 7.26
C LEU A 98 -1.73 0.02 6.19
N VAL A 99 -2.91 0.06 5.59
CA VAL A 99 -3.25 -0.68 4.38
C VAL A 99 -3.37 0.33 3.25
N LEU A 100 -2.65 0.12 2.16
CA LEU A 100 -2.67 0.96 0.96
C LEU A 100 -3.02 0.08 -0.24
N GLY A 101 -4.08 0.43 -0.95
CA GLY A 101 -4.48 -0.17 -2.21
C GLY A 101 -4.02 0.68 -3.38
N LEU A 102 -3.36 0.04 -4.34
CA LEU A 102 -2.97 0.62 -5.61
C LEU A 102 -3.56 -0.22 -6.74
N THR A 103 -3.97 0.40 -7.83
CA THR A 103 -4.38 -0.30 -9.04
C THR A 103 -3.30 -0.10 -10.10
N VAL A 104 -2.89 -1.20 -10.74
CA VAL A 104 -1.93 -1.19 -11.85
C VAL A 104 -2.67 -1.55 -13.13
N THR A 105 -2.74 -0.61 -14.06
CA THR A 105 -3.45 -0.80 -15.33
C THR A 105 -2.67 -1.74 -16.26
N PRO A 106 -3.31 -2.32 -17.29
CA PRO A 106 -2.60 -3.11 -18.31
C PRO A 106 -1.48 -2.34 -19.03
N ALA A 107 -1.56 -1.00 -19.06
CA ALA A 107 -0.52 -0.13 -19.63
C ALA A 107 0.66 0.10 -18.66
N GLY A 108 0.59 -0.42 -17.43
CA GLY A 108 1.61 -0.26 -16.40
C GLY A 108 1.53 1.04 -15.59
N GLN A 109 0.43 1.80 -15.71
CA GLN A 109 0.18 2.96 -14.87
C GLN A 109 -0.24 2.51 -13.47
N VAL A 110 0.26 3.19 -12.43
CA VAL A 110 -0.09 2.93 -11.03
C VAL A 110 -0.95 4.08 -10.51
N ASP A 111 -2.15 3.75 -10.04
CA ASP A 111 -3.11 4.69 -9.49
C ASP A 111 -3.39 4.36 -8.01
N PHE A 112 -3.61 5.39 -7.19
CA PHE A 112 -4.09 5.22 -5.82
C PHE A 112 -5.55 4.77 -5.83
N ALA A 113 -5.86 3.71 -5.09
CA ALA A 113 -7.23 3.19 -4.98
C ALA A 113 -7.86 3.50 -3.61
N TYR A 114 -7.16 3.18 -2.52
CA TYR A 114 -7.65 3.41 -1.17
C TYR A 114 -6.53 3.38 -0.14
N ALA A 115 -6.80 3.90 1.06
CA ALA A 115 -5.97 3.69 2.23
C ALA A 115 -6.81 3.51 3.49
N GLU A 116 -6.30 2.74 4.45
CA GLU A 116 -6.95 2.51 5.74
C GLU A 116 -5.91 2.38 6.85
N ALA A 117 -6.21 2.96 8.01
CA ALA A 117 -5.51 2.68 9.26
C ALA A 117 -6.27 1.61 10.05
N ARG A 118 -5.59 0.55 10.47
CA ARG A 118 -6.20 -0.54 11.26
C ARG A 118 -5.47 -0.72 12.58
N GLY A 119 -6.22 -0.74 13.68
CA GLY A 119 -5.71 -1.04 15.01
C GLY A 119 -6.36 -2.31 15.57
N TYR A 120 -5.59 -3.11 16.29
CA TYR A 120 -6.03 -4.33 16.97
C TYR A 120 -5.53 -4.33 18.42
N ALA A 121 -6.43 -4.48 19.39
CA ALA A 121 -6.13 -4.59 20.82
C ALA A 121 -5.79 -6.03 21.21
N ALA A 122 -5.15 -6.20 22.38
CA ALA A 122 -4.90 -7.52 22.94
C ALA A 122 -6.20 -8.25 23.35
N SER A 123 -7.27 -7.51 23.66
CA SER A 123 -8.60 -8.01 23.96
C SER A 123 -9.32 -8.64 22.75
N GLY A 124 -8.85 -8.35 21.52
CA GLY A 124 -9.54 -8.65 20.28
C GLY A 124 -10.38 -7.50 19.71
N ALA A 125 -10.52 -6.38 20.43
CA ALA A 125 -11.15 -5.18 19.87
C ALA A 125 -10.34 -4.66 18.66
N TRP A 126 -11.01 -4.15 17.64
CA TRP A 126 -10.36 -3.62 16.46
C TRP A 126 -11.12 -2.44 15.87
N ARG A 127 -10.42 -1.63 15.08
CA ARG A 127 -11.02 -0.53 14.31
C ARG A 127 -10.28 -0.37 12.99
N SER A 128 -11.03 -0.12 11.92
CA SER A 128 -10.50 0.44 10.67
C SER A 128 -10.98 1.88 10.52
N THR A 129 -10.08 2.75 10.08
CA THR A 129 -10.36 4.15 9.78
C THR A 129 -9.92 4.40 8.33
N PRO A 130 -10.84 4.72 7.41
CA PRO A 130 -10.48 5.13 6.06
C PRO A 130 -9.55 6.34 6.10
N LEU A 131 -8.54 6.32 5.24
CA LEU A 131 -7.63 7.43 4.99
C LEU A 131 -7.83 7.90 3.55
N ASP A 132 -7.63 9.19 3.32
CA ASP A 132 -7.58 9.74 1.98
C ASP A 132 -6.18 9.63 1.35
N ILE A 133 -6.03 10.14 0.13
CA ILE A 133 -4.77 10.13 -0.62
C ILE A 133 -3.65 10.94 0.06
N GLY A 134 -3.96 11.80 1.04
CA GLY A 134 -3.00 12.55 1.84
C GLY A 134 -1.93 11.68 2.51
N VAL A 135 -2.22 10.39 2.75
CA VAL A 135 -1.21 9.39 3.15
C VAL A 135 0.02 9.38 2.25
N VAL A 136 -0.18 9.58 0.95
CA VAL A 136 0.91 9.59 -0.03
C VAL A 136 1.79 10.82 0.19
N ALA A 137 1.19 11.97 0.46
CA ALA A 137 1.91 13.18 0.80
C ALA A 137 2.68 13.04 2.12
N ASP A 138 2.08 12.42 3.14
CA ASP A 138 2.75 12.14 4.42
C ASP A 138 3.94 11.19 4.26
N LEU A 139 3.81 10.16 3.41
CA LEU A 139 4.92 9.26 3.07
C LEU A 139 6.05 10.03 2.36
N VAL A 140 5.72 10.90 1.40
CA VAL A 140 6.70 11.77 0.71
C VAL A 140 7.40 12.71 1.70
N ALA A 141 6.64 13.29 2.64
CA ALA A 141 7.14 14.14 3.72
C ALA A 141 7.89 13.36 4.82
N LYS A 142 7.91 12.02 4.75
CA LYS A 142 8.51 11.12 5.76
C LYS A 142 7.89 11.31 7.15
N ALA A 143 6.59 11.62 7.17
CA ALA A 143 5.80 11.79 8.38
C ALA A 143 5.19 10.47 8.84
N ALA A 144 4.72 10.45 10.09
CA ALA A 144 3.91 9.35 10.60
C ALA A 144 2.51 9.43 9.98
N VAL A 145 2.10 8.39 9.27
CA VAL A 145 0.81 8.34 8.56
C VAL A 145 -0.36 8.00 9.46
N LEU A 146 -0.15 7.13 10.46
CA LEU A 146 -1.26 6.56 11.20
C LEU A 146 -1.88 7.58 12.16
N PRO A 147 -3.22 7.78 12.10
CA PRO A 147 -3.91 8.63 13.04
C PRO A 147 -3.94 7.98 14.43
N CYS A 148 -4.13 8.78 15.48
CA CYS A 148 -4.23 8.27 16.86
C CYS A 148 -5.36 7.27 17.07
N ALA A 149 -6.39 7.30 16.23
CA ALA A 149 -7.45 6.29 16.20
C ALA A 149 -6.95 4.87 15.86
N ALA A 150 -5.77 4.71 15.25
CA ALA A 150 -5.16 3.40 15.05
C ALA A 150 -4.55 2.82 16.35
N PHE A 151 -4.33 3.66 17.37
CA PHE A 151 -3.62 3.29 18.60
C PHE A 151 -4.50 3.25 19.86
N THR A 152 -5.71 3.81 19.80
CA THR A 152 -6.59 4.03 20.97
C THR A 152 -7.99 3.44 20.78
N LEU A 153 -8.15 2.13 20.96
CA LEU A 153 -9.35 1.40 20.55
C LEU A 153 -10.45 1.44 21.61
N PRO A 154 -11.74 1.37 21.23
CA PRO A 154 -12.81 1.14 22.20
C PRO A 154 -12.64 -0.24 22.81
N LYS A 155 -12.79 -0.36 24.14
CA LYS A 155 -12.84 -1.67 24.80
C LYS A 155 -14.03 -2.45 24.27
N GLY A 156 -13.80 -3.73 23.94
CA GLY A 156 -14.90 -4.67 23.73
C GLY A 156 -15.76 -4.75 25.00
N SER A 157 -17.08 -4.61 24.84
CA SER A 157 -18.07 -4.80 25.90
C SER A 157 -18.13 -6.25 26.35
#